data_AF-A0A970PCQ9-F1
#
_entry.id   AF-A0A970PCQ9-F1
#
_cell.length_a   1.000
_cell.length_b   1.000
_cell.length_c   1.000
_cell.angle_alpha   90.00
_cell.angle_beta   90.00
_cell.angle_gamma   90.00
#
_symmetry.space_group_name_H-M   'P 1'
#
loop_
_entity.id
_entity.type
_entity.pdbx_description
1 polymer ?
#
loop_
_entity_poly.entity_id
_entity_poly.type
_entity_poly.pdbx_seq_one_letter_code
_entity_poly.pdbx_strand_id
1 'polypeptide(L)'
;MSLKDLSEHGILLPQEEWGAHDLHTSVNKVALVAALLFGLAAVVLMYLGGGTSLTFVGTVMFLAFMGWITHISMKAINVQAEQFAEEREQVIEEQQSADE
;
A
#
# COMPACT_ATOMS: atom_id res chain seq x y z
N MET A 1 3.85 13.02 -18.62
CA MET A 1 3.66 11.55 -18.77
C MET A 1 2.35 11.33 -19.47
N SER A 2 2.36 10.54 -20.54
CA SER A 2 1.15 10.20 -21.27
C SER A 2 0.39 9.07 -20.55
N LEU A 3 -0.92 8.98 -20.77
CA LEU A 3 -1.75 7.85 -20.29
C LEU A 3 -1.21 6.50 -20.77
N LYS A 4 -0.58 6.49 -21.95
CA LYS A 4 0.04 5.30 -22.54
C LYS A 4 1.28 4.86 -21.76
N ASP A 5 2.10 5.81 -21.30
CA ASP A 5 3.30 5.52 -20.49
C ASP A 5 2.90 4.85 -19.16
N LEU A 6 1.81 5.31 -18.55
CA LEU A 6 1.31 4.75 -17.28
C LEU A 6 0.74 3.33 -17.46
N SER A 7 0.16 3.03 -18.62
CA SER A 7 -0.29 1.68 -18.98
C SER A 7 0.90 0.76 -19.26
N GLU A 8 1.92 1.22 -20.00
CA GLU A 8 3.11 0.43 -20.32
C GLU A 8 3.95 0.11 -19.06
N HIS A 9 3.90 0.96 -18.04
CA HIS A 9 4.52 0.72 -16.75
C HIS A 9 3.68 -0.13 -15.78
N GLY A 10 2.51 -0.64 -16.19
CA GLY A 10 1.63 -1.44 -15.35
C GLY A 10 1.04 -0.68 -14.17
N ILE A 11 1.03 0.65 -14.22
CA ILE A 11 0.47 1.53 -13.18
C ILE A 11 -1.05 1.62 -13.33
N LEU A 12 -1.56 1.49 -14.55
CA LEU A 12 -2.99 1.46 -14.85
C LEU A 12 -3.50 0.04 -14.95
N LEU A 13 -4.64 -0.21 -14.30
CA LEU A 13 -5.48 -1.38 -14.61
C LEU A 13 -5.90 -1.33 -16.09
N PRO A 14 -6.13 -2.47 -16.75
CA PRO A 14 -6.76 -2.52 -18.06
C PRO A 14 -8.08 -1.75 -18.03
N GLN A 15 -8.41 -1.03 -19.11
CA GLN A 15 -9.59 -0.15 -19.15
C GLN A 15 -10.89 -0.92 -18.92
N GLU A 16 -10.92 -2.22 -19.20
CA GLU A 16 -12.07 -3.08 -18.97
C GLU A 16 -12.40 -3.27 -17.47
N GLU A 17 -11.41 -3.08 -16.59
CA GLU A 17 -11.53 -3.30 -15.14
C GLU A 17 -11.72 -2.00 -14.34
N TRP A 18 -11.77 -0.85 -15.03
CA TRP A 18 -11.95 0.44 -14.39
C TRP A 18 -13.35 0.58 -13.80
N GLY A 19 -13.44 0.54 -12.47
CA GLY A 19 -14.69 0.64 -11.73
C GLY A 19 -15.43 -0.69 -11.49
N ALA A 20 -14.86 -1.82 -11.93
CA ALA A 20 -15.41 -3.16 -11.69
C ALA A 20 -15.08 -3.68 -10.27
N HIS A 21 -13.93 -3.26 -9.72
CA HIS A 21 -13.47 -3.71 -8.41
C HIS A 21 -13.49 -2.54 -7.41
N ASP A 22 -14.13 -2.76 -6.26
CA ASP A 22 -14.14 -1.79 -5.17
C ASP A 22 -12.71 -1.75 -4.58
N LEU A 23 -12.04 -0.59 -4.65
CA LEU A 23 -10.68 -0.37 -4.16
C LEU A 23 -10.67 -0.36 -2.62
N HIS A 24 -11.04 -1.48 -2.01
CA HIS A 24 -10.91 -1.67 -0.58
C HIS A 24 -9.45 -2.00 -0.26
N THR A 25 -8.81 -1.08 0.46
CA THR A 25 -7.50 -1.31 1.06
C THR A 25 -7.59 -2.52 1.98
N SER A 26 -6.83 -3.57 1.67
CA SER A 26 -6.70 -4.80 2.48
C SER A 26 -5.87 -4.57 3.75
N VAL A 27 -5.45 -3.33 4.01
CA VAL A 27 -4.60 -2.99 5.15
C VAL A 27 -5.42 -3.07 6.43
N ASN A 28 -4.89 -3.82 7.40
CA ASN A 28 -5.46 -3.92 8.73
C ASN A 28 -5.59 -2.51 9.36
N LYS A 29 -6.83 -2.05 9.54
CA LYS A 29 -7.15 -0.72 10.08
C LYS A 29 -6.50 -0.46 11.44
N VAL A 30 -6.38 -1.49 12.29
CA VAL A 30 -5.74 -1.37 13.60
C VAL A 30 -4.24 -1.13 13.45
N ALA A 31 -3.59 -1.86 12.53
CA ALA A 31 -2.18 -1.65 12.23
C ALA A 31 -1.92 -0.25 11.65
N LEU A 32 -2.84 0.27 10.83
CA LEU A 32 -2.76 1.63 10.29
C LEU A 32 -2.86 2.69 11.39
N VAL A 33 -3.80 2.54 12.34
CA VAL A 33 -3.95 3.45 13.49
C VAL A 33 -2.73 3.38 14.41
N ALA A 34 -2.21 2.18 14.69
CA ALA A 34 -1.00 2.02 15.49
C ALA A 34 0.21 2.68 14.82
N ALA A 35 0.34 2.53 13.50
CA ALA A 35 1.39 3.17 12.71
C ALA A 35 1.26 4.71 12.78
N LEU A 36 0.06 5.26 12.65
CA LEU A 36 -0.20 6.70 12.80
C LEU A 36 0.24 7.22 14.18
N LEU A 37 -0.18 6.55 15.25
CA LEU A 37 0.17 6.94 16.62
C LEU A 37 1.68 6.88 16.85
N PHE A 38 2.34 5.85 16.34
CA PHE A 38 3.78 5.69 16.46
C PHE A 38 4.55 6.78 15.70
N GLY A 39 4.16 7.09 14.46
CA GLY A 39 4.73 8.19 13.69
C GLY A 39 4.53 9.54 14.37
N LEU A 40 3.33 9.79 14.92
CA LEU A 40 3.03 11.03 15.64
C LEU A 40 3.85 11.17 16.92
N ALA A 41 4.01 10.08 17.68
CA ALA A 41 4.88 10.05 18.86
C ALA A 41 6.34 10.38 18.50
N ALA A 42 6.85 9.88 17.37
CA ALA A 42 8.20 10.19 16.91
C ALA A 42 8.39 11.67 16.60
N VAL A 43 7.44 12.28 15.89
CA VAL A 43 7.49 13.71 15.57
C VAL A 43 7.38 14.58 16.84
N VAL A 44 6.51 14.21 17.77
CA VAL A 44 6.39 14.91 19.07
C VAL A 44 7.70 14.83 19.85
N LEU A 45 8.35 13.66 19.87
CA LEU A 45 9.65 13.49 20.54
C LEU A 45 10.73 14.37 19.92
N MET A 46 10.76 14.47 18.58
CA MET A 46 11.69 15.33 17.86
C MET A 46 11.46 16.81 18.16
N TYR A 47 10.20 17.24 18.20
CA TYR A 47 9.80 18.61 18.50
C TYR A 47 10.18 18.99 19.93
N LEU A 48 9.83 18.17 20.92
CA LEU A 48 10.19 18.41 22.32
C LEU A 48 11.70 18.31 22.58
N GLY A 49 12.42 17.53 21.78
CA GLY A 49 13.86 17.37 21.91
C GLY A 49 14.66 18.63 21.59
N GLY A 50 14.12 19.58 20.83
CA GLY A 50 14.75 20.88 20.60
C GLY A 50 16.18 20.83 20.06
N GLY A 51 16.58 19.76 19.35
CA GLY A 51 17.92 19.56 18.82
C GLY A 51 18.90 18.83 19.76
N THR A 52 18.44 18.35 20.92
CA THR A 52 19.23 17.56 21.87
C THR A 52 19.22 16.06 21.53
N SER A 53 19.83 15.22 22.38
CA SER A 53 19.83 13.76 22.25
C SER A 53 18.43 13.15 22.10
N LEU A 54 17.38 13.80 22.65
CA LEU A 54 16.01 13.34 22.51
C LEU A 54 15.50 13.45 21.06
N THR A 55 15.95 14.47 20.31
CA THR A 55 15.66 14.58 18.88
C THR A 55 16.28 13.42 18.11
N PHE A 56 17.49 12.97 18.48
CA PHE A 56 18.13 11.81 17.84
C PHE A 56 17.32 10.52 18.06
N VAL A 57 16.82 10.31 19.29
CA VAL A 57 15.92 9.18 19.59
C VAL A 57 14.65 9.26 18.72
N GLY A 58 14.04 10.44 18.63
CA GLY A 58 12.88 10.67 17.77
C GLY A 58 13.16 10.39 16.28
N THR A 59 14.32 10.81 15.78
CA THR A 59 14.75 10.54 14.39
C THR A 59 14.90 9.06 14.12
N VAL A 60 15.60 8.31 14.98
CA VAL A 60 15.78 6.86 14.80
C VAL A 60 14.43 6.15 14.83
N MET A 61 13.54 6.55 15.74
CA MET A 61 12.19 6.01 15.83
C MET A 61 11.36 6.32 14.57
N PHE A 62 11.49 7.52 14.01
CA PHE A 62 10.83 7.92 12.77
C PHE A 62 11.36 7.14 11.55
N LEU A 63 12.68 6.88 11.48
CA LEU A 63 13.26 6.05 10.42
C LEU A 63 12.77 4.60 10.50
N ALA A 64 12.70 4.03 11.71
CA ALA A 64 12.12 2.70 11.91
C ALA A 64 10.64 2.65 11.48
N PHE A 65 9.87 3.69 11.80
CA PHE A 65 8.48 3.86 11.34
C PHE A 65 8.38 3.89 9.81
N MET A 66 9.23 4.66 9.13
CA MET A 66 9.26 4.75 7.67
C MET A 66 9.56 3.39 7.03
N GLY A 67 10.51 2.63 7.57
CA GLY A 67 10.79 1.27 7.11
C GLY A 67 9.59 0.34 7.30
N TRP A 68 8.97 0.39 8.48
CA TRP A 68 7.80 -0.42 8.82
C TRP A 68 6.60 -0.13 7.90
N ILE A 69 6.23 1.14 7.72
CA ILE A 69 5.08 1.50 6.90
C ILE A 69 5.32 1.15 5.43
N THR A 70 6.55 1.32 4.93
CA THR A 70 6.91 0.93 3.56
C THR A 70 6.74 -0.58 3.37
N HIS A 71 7.18 -1.39 4.34
CA HIS A 71 7.00 -2.83 4.31
C HIS A 71 5.53 -3.26 4.31
N ILE A 72 4.69 -2.64 5.18
CA ILE A 72 3.25 -2.91 5.19
C ILE A 72 2.61 -2.55 3.84
N SER A 73 2.95 -1.37 3.28
CA SER A 73 2.40 -0.92 2.01
C SER A 73 2.79 -1.85 0.86
N MET A 74 4.06 -2.25 0.76
CA MET A 74 4.51 -3.20 -0.27
C MET A 74 3.81 -4.55 -0.13
N LYS A 75 3.67 -5.07 1.10
CA LYS A 75 2.94 -6.32 1.32
C LYS A 75 1.47 -6.22 0.91
N ALA A 76 0.81 -5.11 1.23
CA ALA A 76 -0.58 -4.89 0.86
C ALA A 76 -0.77 -4.80 -0.67
N ILE A 77 0.15 -4.13 -1.37
CA ILE A 77 0.17 -4.05 -2.83
C ILE A 77 0.35 -5.45 -3.43
N ASN A 78 1.31 -6.24 -2.93
CA ASN A 78 1.56 -7.58 -3.45
C ASN A 78 0.35 -8.51 -3.24
N VAL A 79 -0.26 -8.48 -2.05
CA VAL A 79 -1.46 -9.29 -1.76
C VAL A 79 -2.63 -8.87 -2.66
N GLN A 80 -2.83 -7.57 -2.89
CA GLN A 80 -3.85 -7.12 -3.85
C GLN A 80 -3.53 -7.59 -5.26
N ALA A 81 -2.27 -7.50 -5.70
CA ALA A 81 -1.86 -7.94 -7.03
C ALA A 81 -2.08 -9.45 -7.24
N GLU A 82 -1.81 -10.28 -6.23
CA GLU A 82 -2.10 -11.72 -6.27
C GLU A 82 -3.60 -11.99 -6.33
N GLN A 83 -4.42 -11.30 -5.51
CA GLN A 83 -5.88 -11.45 -5.56
C GLN A 83 -6.45 -11.09 -6.94
N PHE A 84 -5.95 -10.02 -7.56
CA PHE A 84 -6.34 -9.66 -8.93
C PHE A 84 -5.85 -10.66 -9.98
N ALA A 85 -4.73 -11.35 -9.76
CA ALA A 85 -4.27 -12.40 -10.67
C ALA A 85 -5.16 -13.65 -10.59
N GLU A 86 -5.54 -14.06 -9.38
CA GLU A 86 -6.44 -15.20 -9.16
C GLU A 86 -7.86 -14.94 -9.72
N GLU A 87 -8.39 -13.72 -9.52
CA GLU A 87 -9.69 -13.34 -10.09
C GLU A 87 -9.67 -13.33 -11.63
N ARG A 88 -8.57 -12.88 -12.26
CA ARG A 88 -8.41 -12.96 -13.73
C ARG A 88 -8.44 -14.40 -14.23
N GLU A 89 -7.76 -15.33 -13.56
CA GLU A 89 -7.74 -16.74 -13.96
C GLU A 89 -9.14 -17.36 -13.88
N GLN A 90 -9.89 -17.05 -12.82
CA GLN A 90 -11.28 -17.54 -12.67
C GLN A 90 -12.23 -16.99 -13.74
N VAL A 91 -12.14 -15.70 -14.07
CA VAL A 91 -13.00 -15.09 -15.12
C VAL A 91 -12.70 -15.68 -16.49
N ILE A 92 -11.42 -15.97 -16.80
CA ILE A 92 -11.02 -16.61 -18.06
C ILE A 92 -11.56 -18.05 -18.13
N GLU A 93 -11.48 -18.83 -17.05
CA GLU A 93 -12.03 -20.19 -16.98
C GLU A 93 -13.57 -20.21 -17.08
N GLU A 94 -14.27 -19.29 -16.42
CA GLU A 94 -15.73 -19.15 -16.53
C GLU A 94 -16.17 -18.75 -17.95
N GLN A 95 -15.43 -17.86 -18.62
CA GLN A 95 -15.73 -17.50 -20.02
C GLN A 95 -15.45 -18.66 -20.98
N GLN A 96 -14.38 -19.44 -20.78
CA GLN A 96 -14.08 -20.60 -21.63
C GLN A 96 -15.08 -21.74 -21.45
N SER A 97 -15.61 -21.94 -20.24
CA SER A 97 -16.63 -22.97 -19.97
C SER A 97 -18.06 -22.57 -20.37
N ALA A 98 -18.33 -21.27 -20.57
CA ALA A 98 -19.61 -20.78 -21.08
C ALA A 98 -19.73 -20.82 -22.61
N ASP A 99 -18.61 -20.94 -23.33
CA ASP A 99 -18.54 -21.02 -24.80
C ASP A 99 -18.48 -22.47 -25.35
N GLU A 100 -18.47 -23.50 -24.49
CA GLU A 100 -18.65 -24.94 -24.84
C GLU A 100 -20.10 -25.42 -24.66
#